data_AF-A0A960SMH9-F1
#
_entry.id   AF-A0A960SMH9-F1
#
_cell.length_a   1.000
_cell.length_b   1.000
_cell.length_c   1.000
_cell.angle_alpha   90.00
_cell.angle_beta   90.00
_cell.angle_gamma   90.00
#
_symmetry.space_group_name_H-M   'P 1'
#
loop_
_entity.id
_entity.type
_entity.pdbx_description
1 polymer ?
#
loop_
_entity_poly.entity_id
_entity_poly.type
_entity_poly.pdbx_seq_one_letter_code
_entity_poly.pdbx_strand_id
1 'polypeptide(L)' 'MSTEIGQLRLTLPPGFERRAHRIGRLVGEALAERTLPAGRLPRVNVGPLKLDARRSNHAIACDLARHIHLAIERQTRNH' A
#
# COMPACT_ATOMS: atom_id res chain seq x y z
N MET A 1 17.49 -9.56 3.03
CA MET A 1 17.02 -9.59 1.62
C MET A 1 15.97 -8.51 1.47
N SER A 2 16.06 -7.66 0.45
CA SER A 2 15.13 -6.56 0.21
C SER A 2 13.98 -6.99 -0.71
N THR A 3 12.83 -6.34 -0.56
CA THR A 3 11.70 -6.45 -1.48
C THR A 3 11.73 -5.27 -2.43
N GLU A 4 11.66 -5.51 -3.73
CA GLU A 4 11.59 -4.48 -4.75
C GLU A 4 10.21 -4.48 -5.41
N ILE A 5 9.51 -3.35 -5.35
CA ILE A 5 8.23 -3.16 -6.02
C ILE A 5 8.46 -2.18 -7.17
N GLY A 6 8.41 -2.68 -8.41
CA GLY A 6 8.64 -1.84 -9.60
C GLY A 6 7.53 -0.80 -9.82
N GLN A 7 6.28 -1.18 -9.58
CA GLN A 7 5.14 -0.27 -9.66
C GLN A 7 4.07 -0.64 -8.63
N LEU A 8 3.72 0.33 -7.78
CA LEU A 8 2.55 0.27 -6.90
C LEU A 8 1.46 1.20 -7.44
N ARG A 9 0.30 0.62 -7.79
CA ARG A 9 -0.88 1.42 -8.19
C ARG A 9 -1.93 1.34 -7.09
N LEU A 10 -2.32 2.51 -6.58
CA LEU A 10 -3.37 2.69 -5.60
C LEU A 10 -4.52 3.46 -6.23
N THR A 11 -5.75 2.96 -6.06
CA THR A 11 -6.96 3.68 -6.45
C THR A 11 -7.63 4.19 -5.18
N LEU A 12 -7.60 5.50 -4.97
CA LEU A 12 -8.25 6.15 -3.84
C LEU A 12 -9.66 6.61 -4.22
N PRO A 13 -10.62 6.65 -3.26
CA PRO A 13 -11.91 7.28 -3.50
C PRO A 13 -11.77 8.79 -3.81
N PRO A 14 -12.81 9.43 -4.35
CA PRO A 14 -12.89 10.89 -4.43
C PRO A 14 -12.75 11.55 -3.05
N GLY A 15 -12.18 12.76 -3.01
CA GLY A 15 -11.97 13.53 -1.77
C GLY A 15 -10.59 13.33 -1.12
N PHE A 16 -9.73 12.56 -1.75
CA PHE A 16 -8.36 12.29 -1.31
C PHE A 16 -7.30 13.07 -2.09
N GLU A 17 -7.67 13.87 -3.09
CA GLU A 17 -6.77 14.51 -4.07
C GLU A 17 -5.70 15.36 -3.37
N ARG A 18 -6.11 16.17 -2.39
CA ARG A 18 -5.19 17.04 -1.62
C ARG A 18 -4.32 16.28 -0.61
N ARG A 19 -4.73 15.06 -0.24
CA ARG A 19 -4.09 14.26 0.82
C ARG A 19 -3.31 13.07 0.25
N ALA A 20 -3.51 12.73 -1.01
CA ALA A 20 -2.96 11.55 -1.67
C ALA A 20 -1.45 11.48 -1.56
N HIS A 21 -0.75 12.60 -1.77
CA HIS A 21 0.71 12.66 -1.63
C HIS A 21 1.16 12.34 -0.19
N ARG A 22 0.50 12.93 0.81
CA ARG A 22 0.83 12.72 2.23
C ARG A 22 0.52 11.29 2.67
N ILE A 23 -0.61 10.75 2.23
CA ILE A 23 -1.00 9.35 2.48
C ILE A 23 0.01 8.41 1.82
N GLY A 24 0.38 8.64 0.56
CA GLY A 24 1.36 7.82 -0.15
C GLY A 24 2.72 7.77 0.56
N ARG A 25 3.20 8.91 1.07
CA ARG A 25 4.42 8.95 1.89
C ARG A 25 4.29 8.11 3.16
N LEU A 26 3.21 8.30 3.93
CA LEU A 26 2.97 7.54 5.16
C LEU A 26 2.78 6.04 4.90
N VAL A 27 2.23 5.67 3.74
CA VAL A 27 2.14 4.27 3.31
C VAL A 27 3.53 3.70 3.07
N GLY A 28 4.42 4.44 2.41
CA GLY A 28 5.81 4.04 2.21
C GLY A 28 6.55 3.83 3.53
N GLU A 29 6.41 4.77 4.46
CA GLU A 29 6.97 4.67 5.82
C GLU A 29 6.41 3.43 6.56
N ALA A 30 5.09 3.24 6.56
CA ALA A 30 4.45 2.09 7.20
C ALA A 30 4.75 0.73 6.54
N LEU A 31 5.16 0.72 5.27
CA LEU A 31 5.65 -0.49 4.58
C LEU A 31 7.11 -0.76 4.87
N ALA A 32 7.94 0.27 5.04
CA ALA A 32 9.35 0.12 5.40
C ALA A 32 9.53 -0.51 6.79
N GLU A 33 8.57 -0.28 7.70
CA GLU A 33 8.52 -0.92 9.02
C GLU A 33 8.02 -2.38 8.99
N ARG A 34 7.51 -2.85 7.85
CA ARG A 34 6.96 -4.21 7.70
C ARG A 34 7.95 -5.13 7.03
N THR A 35 8.06 -6.35 7.56
CA THR A 35 8.75 -7.42 6.86
C THR A 35 7.97 -7.78 5.61
N LEU A 36 8.58 -7.58 4.44
CA LEU A 36 8.02 -8.00 3.15
C LEU A 36 8.81 -9.21 2.63
N PRO A 37 8.15 -10.14 1.91
CA PRO A 37 8.84 -11.27 1.31
C PRO A 37 9.88 -10.77 0.31
N ALA A 38 11.08 -11.36 0.38
CA ALA A 38 12.18 -11.04 -0.52
C ALA A 38 11.81 -11.35 -1.97
N GLY A 39 12.23 -10.49 -2.89
CA GLY A 39 11.98 -10.68 -4.32
C GLY A 39 11.56 -9.41 -5.04
N ARG A 40 11.41 -9.53 -6.36
CA ARG A 40 11.00 -8.42 -7.23
C ARG A 40 9.57 -8.63 -7.69
N LEU A 41 8.69 -7.73 -7.28
CA LEU A 41 7.31 -7.67 -7.72
C LEU A 41 7.21 -6.57 -8.80
N PRO A 42 7.09 -6.93 -10.08
CA PRO A 42 7.05 -5.94 -11.15
C PRO A 42 5.83 -5.02 -11.02
N ARG A 43 4.72 -5.55 -10.51
CA ARG A 43 3.49 -4.80 -10.27
C ARG A 43 2.72 -5.37 -9.09
N VAL A 44 2.28 -4.47 -8.21
CA VAL A 44 1.30 -4.77 -7.16
C VAL A 44 0.08 -3.88 -7.39
N ASN A 45 -1.06 -4.51 -7.63
CA ASN A 45 -2.34 -3.83 -7.74
C ASN A 45 -3.13 -4.07 -6.47
N VAL A 46 -3.45 -3.00 -5.74
CA VAL A 46 -4.40 -3.09 -4.63
C VAL A 46 -5.73 -2.57 -5.15
N GLY A 47 -6.74 -3.47 -5.15
CA GLY A 47 -8.09 -3.22 -5.65
C GLY A 47 -8.83 -2.11 -4.90
N PRO A 48 -10.11 -1.83 -5.21
CA PRO A 48 -10.82 -0.70 -4.63
C PRO A 48 -10.88 -0.83 -3.09
N LEU A 49 -10.27 0.14 -2.42
CA LEU A 49 -10.21 0.17 -0.96
C LEU A 49 -11.36 1.02 -0.45
N LYS A 50 -12.13 0.46 0.48
CA LYS A 50 -13.12 1.23 1.24
C LYS A 50 -12.37 2.08 2.28
N LEU A 51 -12.03 3.30 1.90
CA LEU A 51 -11.39 4.27 2.77
C LEU A 51 -12.39 5.33 3.17
N ASP A 52 -12.43 5.64 4.46
CA ASP A 52 -13.21 6.76 4.99
C ASP A 52 -12.34 8.02 5.00
N ALA A 53 -12.74 9.03 4.21
CA ALA A 53 -12.04 10.31 4.10
C ALA A 53 -12.01 11.10 5.42
N ARG A 54 -12.90 10.81 6.37
CA ARG A 54 -12.94 11.44 7.70
C ARG A 54 -11.84 10.94 8.63
N ARG A 55 -11.23 9.79 8.31
CA ARG A 55 -10.13 9.23 9.11
C ARG A 55 -8.85 10.05 8.95
N SER A 56 -7.95 9.92 9.94
CA SER A 56 -6.63 10.55 9.89
C SER A 56 -5.79 9.95 8.76
N ASN A 57 -4.85 10.75 8.21
CA ASN A 57 -3.92 10.26 7.19
C ASN A 57 -3.14 9.03 7.65
N HIS A 58 -2.77 8.99 8.94
CA HIS A 58 -2.03 7.90 9.53
C HIS A 58 -2.85 6.61 9.58
N ALA A 59 -4.11 6.68 10.03
CA ALA A 59 -5.00 5.51 10.06
C ALA A 59 -5.20 4.93 8.65
N ILE A 60 -5.42 5.82 7.68
CA ILE A 60 -5.59 5.45 6.28
C ILE A 60 -4.31 4.81 5.73
N ALA A 61 -3.14 5.39 6.02
CA ALA A 61 -1.86 4.85 5.59
C ALA A 61 -1.57 3.46 6.20
N CYS A 62 -1.85 3.26 7.49
CA CYS A 62 -1.71 1.95 8.13
C CYS A 62 -2.63 0.90 7.51
N ASP A 63 -3.90 1.26 7.24
CA ASP A 63 -4.86 0.37 6.59
C ASP A 63 -4.43 0.04 5.15
N LEU A 64 -3.93 1.02 4.40
CA LEU A 64 -3.37 0.83 3.07
C LEU A 64 -2.15 -0.10 3.09
N ALA A 65 -1.18 0.16 3.97
CA ALA A 65 0.02 -0.66 4.12
C ALA A 65 -0.33 -2.12 4.48
N ARG A 66 -1.33 -2.34 5.33
CA ARG A 66 -1.84 -3.69 5.64
C ARG A 66 -2.38 -4.38 4.39
N HIS A 67 -3.20 -3.71 3.59
CA HIS A 67 -3.75 -4.29 2.36
C HIS A 67 -2.67 -4.57 1.30
N ILE A 68 -1.70 -3.67 1.15
CA ILE A 68 -0.57 -3.86 0.22
C ILE A 68 0.24 -5.08 0.65
N HIS A 69 0.58 -5.19 1.93
CA HIS A 69 1.30 -6.34 2.48
C HIS A 69 0.57 -7.66 2.22
N LEU A 70 -0.75 -7.72 2.48
CA LEU A 70 -1.56 -8.90 2.19
C LEU A 70 -1.63 -9.23 0.69
N ALA A 71 -1.67 -8.22 -0.18
CA ALA A 71 -1.65 -8.42 -1.63
C ALA A 71 -0.30 -9.01 -2.09
N ILE A 72 0.81 -8.49 -1.53
CA ILE A 72 2.15 -9.00 -1.76
C ILE A 72 2.27 -10.46 -1.33
N GLU A 73 1.87 -10.79 -0.10
CA GLU A 73 1.94 -12.17 0.41
C GLU A 73 1.11 -13.17 -0.42
N ARG A 74 -0.04 -12.73 -0.94
CA ARG A 74 -0.87 -13.57 -1.82
C ARG A 74 -0.19 -13.81 -3.16
N GLN A 75 0.43 -12.78 -3.72
CA GLN A 75 1.10 -12.86 -5.01
C GLN A 75 2.38 -13.70 -4.93
N THR A 76 3.11 -13.63 -3.81
CA THR A 76 4.30 -14.48 -3.58
C THR A 76 3.98 -15.92 -3.21
N ARG A 77 2.74 -16.23 -2.78
CA ARG A 77 2.31 -17.62 -2.52
C ARG A 77 1.81 -18.34 -3.78
N ASN A 78 1.39 -17.60 -4.80
CA ASN A 78 0.90 -18.14 -6.06
C ASN A 78 1.99 -18.26 -7.13
N HIS A 79 3.24 -17.96 -6.79
CA HIS A 79 4.43 -18.02 -7.63
C HIS A 79 5.44 -18.97 -7.01
#